data_AF-A0A6F8YN83-F1
#
_entry.id   AF-A0A6F8YN83-F1
#
_cell.length_a   1.000
_cell.length_b   1.000
_cell.length_c   1.000
_cell.angle_alpha   90.00
_cell.angle_beta   90.00
_cell.angle_gamma   90.00
#
_symmetry.space_group_name_H-M   'P 1'
#
loop_
_entity.id
_entity.type
_entity.pdbx_description
1 polymer ?
#
loop_
_entity_poly.entity_id
_entity_poly.type
_entity_poly.pdbx_seq_one_letter_code
_entity_poly.pdbx_strand_id
1 'polypeptide(L)'
;MRIETHEVLPEAVLDEAWRLYAEAFEELRTVAVQRHVLTRAEFDEHMADQRVHKYLVRHPDEEHLAALSTITNDLDAVPLISPDYFRHRWPAQYAERRIWYVTFNAIHPDHRGSGIFELIVEAMRQVVVGSPEQPGIVGLDFCRRNEERYKLPQAIGGALGRLGSVRSHRLDTQAYWCYELPAAS
;
A
#
# COMPACT_ATOMS: atom_id res chain seq x y z
N MET A 1 11.51 -8.47 15.49
CA MET A 1 11.33 -7.74 14.23
C MET A 1 12.02 -6.38 14.35
N ARG A 2 12.75 -5.96 13.32
CA ARG A 2 13.34 -4.63 13.22
C ARG A 2 12.75 -3.91 12.02
N ILE A 3 12.39 -2.63 12.19
CA ILE A 3 11.90 -1.78 11.10
C ILE A 3 12.94 -0.73 10.75
N GLU A 4 13.12 -0.50 9.45
CA GLU A 4 14.02 0.49 8.87
C GLU A 4 13.22 1.37 7.90
N THR A 5 13.50 2.68 7.92
CA THR A 5 12.79 3.67 7.11
C THR A 5 13.73 4.34 6.14
N HIS A 6 13.30 4.50 4.89
CA HIS A 6 14.10 5.09 3.82
C HIS A 6 13.26 6.02 2.94
N GLU A 7 13.83 7.15 2.51
CA GLU A 7 13.27 7.99 1.44
C GLU A 7 13.78 7.52 0.07
N VAL A 8 15.02 7.04 0.00
CA VAL A 8 15.61 6.34 -1.15
C VAL A 8 16.08 4.98 -0.68
N LEU A 9 15.65 3.92 -1.36
CA LEU A 9 16.09 2.59 -1.02
C LEU A 9 17.54 2.36 -1.53
N PRO A 10 18.49 1.94 -0.68
CA PRO A 10 19.87 1.70 -1.12
C PRO A 10 19.97 0.62 -2.21
N GLU A 11 20.86 0.83 -3.18
CA GLU A 11 21.07 -0.13 -4.29
C GLU A 11 21.37 -1.55 -3.79
N ALA A 12 22.15 -1.66 -2.70
CA ALA A 12 22.53 -2.92 -2.09
C ALA A 12 21.35 -3.79 -1.61
N VAL A 13 20.16 -3.22 -1.41
CA VAL A 13 18.96 -3.95 -0.97
C VAL A 13 17.86 -4.03 -2.03
N LEU A 14 18.03 -3.41 -3.21
CA LEU A 14 17.01 -3.35 -4.26
C LEU A 14 16.59 -4.73 -4.76
N ASP A 15 17.55 -5.61 -5.03
CA ASP A 15 17.26 -6.95 -5.54
C ASP A 15 16.54 -7.82 -4.51
N GLU A 16 16.90 -7.69 -3.24
CA GLU A 16 16.22 -8.38 -2.14
C GLU A 16 14.77 -7.89 -2.01
N ALA A 17 14.58 -6.57 -1.99
CA ALA A 17 13.27 -5.93 -1.92
C ALA A 17 12.38 -6.28 -3.11
N TRP A 18 12.95 -6.33 -4.33
CA TRP A 18 12.24 -6.75 -5.53
C TRP A 18 11.75 -8.20 -5.44
N ARG A 19 12.60 -9.14 -4.98
CA ARG A 19 12.20 -10.55 -4.83
C ARG A 19 11.03 -10.69 -3.87
N LEU A 20 11.13 -10.09 -2.69
CA LEU A 20 10.05 -10.06 -1.71
C LEU A 20 8.76 -9.48 -2.30
N TYR A 21 8.86 -8.33 -2.98
CA TYR A 21 7.72 -7.66 -3.60
C TYR A 21 7.04 -8.55 -4.64
N ALA A 22 7.82 -9.10 -5.57
CA ALA A 22 7.31 -9.97 -6.62
C ALA A 22 6.63 -11.21 -6.05
N GLU A 23 7.24 -11.85 -5.06
CA GLU A 23 6.69 -13.05 -4.40
C GLU A 23 5.41 -12.75 -3.62
N ALA A 24 5.38 -11.67 -2.84
CA ALA A 24 4.23 -11.29 -2.03
C ALA A 24 2.97 -11.04 -2.89
N PHE A 25 3.15 -10.56 -4.12
CA PHE A 25 2.06 -10.21 -5.03
C PHE A 25 1.89 -11.19 -6.21
N GLU A 26 2.63 -12.29 -6.28
CA GLU A 26 2.64 -13.19 -7.43
C GLU A 26 1.24 -13.70 -7.80
N GLU A 27 0.42 -14.04 -6.81
CA GLU A 27 -0.95 -14.49 -7.01
C GLU A 27 -1.79 -13.45 -7.79
N LEU A 28 -1.61 -12.16 -7.51
CA LEU A 28 -2.41 -11.08 -8.10
C LEU A 28 -2.25 -10.99 -9.62
N ARG A 29 -1.13 -11.47 -10.18
CA ARG A 29 -0.88 -11.48 -11.63
C ARG A 29 -1.93 -12.24 -12.43
N THR A 30 -2.62 -13.20 -11.80
CA THR A 30 -3.58 -14.09 -12.49
C THR A 30 -5.01 -13.96 -11.98
N VAL A 31 -5.22 -13.33 -10.81
CA VAL A 31 -6.55 -13.25 -10.18
C VAL A 31 -7.15 -11.84 -10.17
N ALA A 32 -6.41 -10.83 -10.65
CA ALA A 32 -6.89 -9.46 -10.78
C ALA A 32 -6.68 -8.96 -12.23
N VAL A 33 -7.64 -8.19 -12.72
CA VAL A 33 -7.57 -7.60 -14.08
C VAL A 33 -6.58 -6.44 -14.11
N GLN A 34 -6.60 -5.58 -13.10
CA GLN A 34 -5.56 -4.57 -12.89
C GLN A 34 -4.26 -5.30 -12.52
N ARG A 35 -3.13 -4.83 -13.05
CA ARG A 35 -1.84 -5.53 -12.92
C ARG A 35 -1.41 -5.72 -11.46
N HIS A 36 -1.66 -4.75 -10.58
CA HIS A 36 -1.26 -4.66 -9.15
C HIS A 36 0.23 -4.87 -8.82
N VAL A 37 1.02 -5.32 -9.78
CA VAL A 37 2.45 -5.58 -9.65
C VAL A 37 3.18 -4.66 -10.60
N LEU A 38 4.13 -3.90 -10.08
CA LEU A 38 5.05 -3.09 -10.87
C LEU A 38 5.96 -4.01 -11.70
N THR A 39 6.37 -3.52 -12.86
CA THR A 39 7.55 -4.05 -13.54
C THR A 39 8.79 -3.75 -12.71
N ARG A 40 9.92 -4.41 -13.01
CA ARG A 40 11.18 -4.15 -12.31
C ARG A 40 11.61 -2.68 -12.44
N ALA A 41 11.51 -2.10 -13.63
CA ALA A 41 11.89 -0.70 -13.86
C ALA A 41 10.99 0.27 -13.08
N GLU A 42 9.67 0.10 -13.12
CA GLU A 42 8.74 0.93 -12.34
C GLU A 42 8.98 0.77 -10.82
N PHE A 43 9.35 -0.44 -10.36
CA PHE A 43 9.72 -0.67 -8.97
C PHE A 43 11.00 0.08 -8.61
N ASP A 44 12.05 0.00 -9.43
CA ASP A 44 13.31 0.69 -9.19
C ASP A 44 13.11 2.22 -9.16
N GLU A 45 12.32 2.77 -10.08
CA GLU A 45 11.91 4.18 -10.10
C GLU A 45 11.16 4.57 -8.81
N HIS A 46 10.19 3.75 -8.40
CA HIS A 46 9.42 3.98 -7.16
C HIS A 46 10.31 3.91 -5.90
N MET A 47 11.28 2.99 -5.89
CA MET A 47 12.24 2.84 -4.80
C MET A 47 13.23 4.02 -4.72
N ALA A 48 13.52 4.65 -5.86
CA ALA A 48 14.38 5.82 -5.96
C ALA A 48 13.68 7.16 -5.65
N ASP A 49 12.34 7.22 -5.72
CA ASP A 49 11.58 8.47 -5.52
C ASP A 49 11.55 8.94 -4.05
N GLN A 50 12.29 10.01 -3.75
CA GLN A 50 12.40 10.60 -2.41
C GLN A 50 11.06 11.05 -1.80
N ARG A 51 10.03 11.27 -2.63
CA ARG A 51 8.69 11.65 -2.15
C ARG A 51 7.97 10.50 -1.45
N VAL A 52 8.43 9.26 -1.66
CA VAL A 52 7.81 8.05 -1.12
C VAL A 52 8.62 7.55 0.06
N HIS A 53 7.99 7.34 1.21
CA HIS A 53 8.59 6.69 2.37
C HIS A 53 8.50 5.17 2.22
N LYS A 54 9.61 4.48 2.50
CA LYS A 54 9.75 3.02 2.46
C LYS A 54 9.97 2.50 3.87
N TYR A 55 9.30 1.41 4.20
CA TYR A 55 9.40 0.71 5.46
C TYR A 55 9.83 -0.73 5.17
N LEU A 56 11.04 -1.09 5.61
CA LEU A 56 11.60 -2.44 5.50
C LEU A 56 11.51 -3.11 6.87
N VAL A 57 11.02 -4.35 6.90
CA VAL A 57 10.99 -5.16 8.13
C VAL A 57 11.88 -6.37 7.95
N ARG A 58 12.78 -6.58 8.92
CA ARG A 58 13.60 -7.79 9.03
C ARG A 58 13.17 -8.64 10.22
N HIS A 59 13.14 -9.95 10.01
CA HIS A 59 13.07 -10.91 11.10
C HIS A 59 14.47 -11.02 11.75
N PRO A 60 14.59 -11.02 13.09
CA PRO A 60 15.90 -11.06 13.75
C PRO A 60 16.66 -12.36 13.48
N ASP A 61 15.94 -13.45 13.25
CA ASP A 61 16.50 -14.79 13.04
C ASP A 61 16.63 -15.18 11.56
N GLU A 62 16.36 -14.26 10.63
CA GLU A 62 16.43 -14.53 9.19
C GLU A 62 17.26 -13.48 8.47
N GLU A 63 17.94 -13.89 7.40
CA GLU A 63 18.73 -12.97 6.59
C GLU A 63 17.85 -12.13 5.64
N HIS A 64 16.66 -12.62 5.31
CA HIS A 64 15.79 -12.02 4.29
C HIS A 64 14.80 -10.99 4.86
N LEU A 65 14.41 -10.03 4.02
CA LEU A 65 13.32 -9.11 4.31
C LEU A 65 12.00 -9.87 4.52
N ALA A 66 11.34 -9.56 5.64
CA ALA A 66 10.04 -10.12 5.96
C ALA A 66 8.89 -9.25 5.42
N ALA A 67 9.10 -7.94 5.26
CA ALA A 67 8.13 -7.05 4.62
C ALA A 67 8.76 -5.77 4.03
N LEU A 68 8.05 -5.21 3.06
CA LEU A 68 8.31 -3.93 2.42
C LEU A 68 6.98 -3.20 2.21
N SER A 69 6.87 -1.99 2.74
CA SER A 69 5.69 -1.14 2.55
C SER A 69 6.06 0.28 2.17
N THR A 70 5.15 0.95 1.47
CA THR A 70 5.38 2.28 0.90
C THR A 70 4.21 3.22 1.13
N ILE A 71 4.50 4.48 1.49
CA ILE A 71 3.49 5.52 1.71
C ILE A 71 4.02 6.90 1.28
N THR A 72 3.14 7.77 0.80
CA THR A 72 3.49 9.15 0.39
C THR A 72 2.36 10.12 0.70
N ASN A 73 2.67 11.38 0.95
CA ASN A 73 1.70 12.49 0.93
C ASN A 73 1.79 13.35 -0.34
N ASP A 74 2.58 12.89 -1.32
CA ASP A 74 2.63 13.41 -2.68
C ASP A 74 1.80 12.51 -3.59
N LEU A 75 0.54 12.90 -3.83
CA LEU A 75 -0.35 12.03 -4.61
C LEU A 75 0.06 11.93 -6.09
N ASP A 76 0.84 12.88 -6.60
CA ASP A 76 1.41 12.83 -7.96
C ASP A 76 2.55 11.79 -8.07
N ALA A 77 3.05 11.26 -6.95
CA ALA A 77 3.97 10.12 -6.94
C ALA A 77 3.26 8.77 -7.07
N VAL A 78 1.92 8.75 -7.14
CA VAL A 78 1.12 7.52 -7.20
C VAL A 78 0.47 7.40 -8.58
N PRO A 79 0.93 6.49 -9.46
CA PRO A 79 0.59 6.51 -10.88
C PRO A 79 -0.88 6.17 -11.23
N LEU A 80 -1.63 5.56 -10.30
CA LEU A 80 -2.96 4.97 -10.58
C LEU A 80 -4.11 5.65 -9.85
N ILE A 81 -3.86 6.79 -9.19
CA ILE A 81 -4.91 7.57 -8.53
C ILE A 81 -5.04 8.94 -9.17
N SER A 82 -6.16 9.62 -8.90
CA SER A 82 -6.37 11.00 -9.33
C SER A 82 -6.11 11.96 -8.16
N PRO A 83 -4.99 12.70 -8.14
CA PRO A 83 -4.78 13.76 -7.15
C PRO A 83 -5.91 14.80 -7.14
N ASP A 84 -6.51 15.08 -8.30
CA ASP A 84 -7.64 16.00 -8.45
C ASP A 84 -8.89 15.55 -7.67
N TYR A 85 -9.18 14.24 -7.65
CA TYR A 85 -10.26 13.67 -6.83
C TYR A 85 -10.07 14.02 -5.35
N PHE A 86 -8.85 13.83 -4.83
CA PHE A 86 -8.53 14.12 -3.43
C PHE A 86 -8.55 15.62 -3.14
N ARG A 87 -8.02 16.44 -4.05
CA ARG A 87 -8.02 17.91 -3.93
C ARG A 87 -9.44 18.47 -3.91
N HIS A 88 -10.33 17.96 -4.75
CA HIS A 88 -11.72 18.38 -4.78
C HIS A 88 -12.47 17.99 -3.49
N ARG A 89 -12.26 16.76 -3.01
CA ARG A 89 -12.97 16.20 -1.86
C ARG A 89 -12.48 16.74 -0.51
N TRP A 90 -11.18 16.97 -0.38
CA TRP A 90 -10.52 17.43 0.85
C TRP A 90 -9.52 18.55 0.56
N PRO A 91 -9.98 19.74 0.14
CA PRO A 91 -9.11 20.81 -0.34
C PRO A 91 -8.11 21.29 0.70
N ALA A 92 -8.53 21.42 1.97
CA ALA A 92 -7.65 21.85 3.06
C ALA A 92 -6.56 20.80 3.34
N GLN A 93 -6.95 19.54 3.53
CA GLN A 93 -6.01 18.46 3.80
C GLN A 93 -5.05 18.21 2.63
N TYR A 94 -5.52 18.38 1.39
CA TYR A 94 -4.68 18.29 0.21
C TYR A 94 -3.64 19.42 0.18
N ALA A 95 -4.05 20.67 0.40
CA ALA A 95 -3.16 21.83 0.43
C ALA A 95 -2.09 21.71 1.54
N GLU A 96 -2.44 21.10 2.67
CA GLU A 96 -1.54 20.88 3.80
C GLU A 96 -0.73 19.57 3.72
N ARG A 97 -0.86 18.79 2.64
CA ARG A 97 -0.22 17.46 2.45
C ARG A 97 -0.51 16.47 3.60
N ARG A 98 -1.78 16.44 4.00
CA ARG A 98 -2.30 15.59 5.09
C ARG A 98 -3.09 14.38 4.58
N ILE A 99 -3.11 14.19 3.27
CA ILE A 99 -3.62 13.00 2.61
C ILE A 99 -2.42 12.13 2.27
N TRP A 100 -2.35 10.98 2.91
CA TRP A 100 -1.36 9.96 2.67
C TRP A 100 -1.95 8.83 1.83
N TYR A 101 -1.14 8.22 0.99
CA TYR A 101 -1.53 7.07 0.19
C TYR A 101 -0.52 5.95 0.36
N VAL A 102 -0.99 4.78 0.77
CA VAL A 102 -0.17 3.57 0.88
C VAL A 102 -0.17 2.89 -0.46
N THR A 103 0.98 2.87 -1.15
CA THR A 103 1.05 2.36 -2.53
C THR A 103 1.10 0.84 -2.59
N PHE A 104 1.70 0.19 -1.58
CA PHE A 104 1.57 -1.24 -1.36
C PHE A 104 2.05 -1.65 0.05
N ASN A 105 1.64 -2.85 0.48
CA ASN A 105 2.21 -3.58 1.61
C ASN A 105 2.57 -5.00 1.17
N ALA A 106 3.84 -5.27 0.95
CA ALA A 106 4.36 -6.61 0.66
C ALA A 106 4.80 -7.26 1.97
N ILE A 107 4.12 -8.33 2.39
CA ILE A 107 4.55 -9.18 3.51
C ILE A 107 4.84 -10.55 2.93
N HIS A 108 6.02 -11.08 3.24
CA HIS A 108 6.43 -12.42 2.82
C HIS A 108 5.36 -13.44 3.20
N PRO A 109 5.00 -14.39 2.32
CA PRO A 109 3.93 -15.35 2.58
C PRO A 109 4.04 -16.08 3.93
N ASP A 110 5.23 -16.51 4.29
CA ASP A 110 5.51 -17.24 5.54
C ASP A 110 5.34 -16.39 6.81
N HIS A 111 5.37 -15.06 6.67
CA HIS A 111 5.27 -14.11 7.76
C HIS A 111 3.88 -13.49 7.91
N ARG A 112 2.88 -13.98 7.17
CA ARG A 112 1.50 -13.48 7.29
C ARG A 112 0.91 -13.89 8.65
N GLY A 113 0.24 -12.95 9.32
CA GLY A 113 -0.33 -13.18 10.65
C GLY A 113 0.67 -13.14 11.82
N SER A 114 1.93 -12.75 11.57
CA SER A 114 3.00 -12.66 12.58
C SER A 114 3.01 -11.36 13.41
N GLY A 115 2.10 -10.42 13.15
CA GLY A 115 2.11 -9.08 13.75
C GLY A 115 2.95 -8.04 12.99
N ILE A 116 3.62 -8.41 11.89
CA ILE A 116 4.38 -7.46 11.06
C ILE A 116 3.49 -6.36 10.49
N PHE A 117 2.26 -6.68 10.11
CA PHE A 117 1.32 -5.69 9.57
C PHE A 117 1.05 -4.58 10.60
N GLU A 118 0.76 -4.96 11.85
CA GLU A 118 0.56 -4.03 12.95
C GLU A 118 1.79 -3.17 13.23
N LEU A 119 2.99 -3.75 13.15
CA LEU A 119 4.25 -3.02 13.30
C LEU A 119 4.39 -1.92 12.23
N ILE A 120 4.11 -2.25 10.96
CA ILE A 120 4.17 -1.29 9.85
C ILE A 120 3.12 -0.19 10.02
N VAL A 121 1.89 -0.55 10.38
CA VAL A 121 0.81 0.41 10.60
C VAL A 121 1.16 1.41 11.70
N GLU A 122 1.71 0.94 12.84
CA GLU A 122 2.12 1.86 13.91
C GLU A 122 3.25 2.79 13.46
N ALA A 123 4.20 2.28 12.67
CA ALA A 123 5.29 3.10 12.14
C ALA A 123 4.81 4.15 11.13
N MET A 124 3.86 3.80 10.25
CA MET A 124 3.23 4.75 9.33
C MET A 124 2.38 5.78 10.07
N ARG A 125 1.72 5.40 11.17
CA ARG A 125 0.91 6.32 11.96
C ARG A 125 1.72 7.51 12.48
N GLN A 126 3.01 7.33 12.74
CA GLN A 126 3.89 8.40 13.22
C GLN A 126 4.05 9.55 12.22
N VAL A 127 3.88 9.30 10.92
CA VAL A 127 3.95 10.35 9.87
C VAL A 127 2.57 10.88 9.46
N VAL A 128 1.50 10.12 9.74
CA VAL A 128 0.12 10.54 9.48
C VAL A 128 -0.38 11.46 10.61
N VAL A 129 -0.05 12.75 10.50
CA VAL A 129 -0.43 13.75 11.51
C VAL A 129 -1.85 14.28 11.30
N GLY A 130 -2.62 14.39 12.39
CA GLY A 130 -3.86 15.14 12.37
C GLY A 130 -4.46 15.54 13.70
N SER A 131 -5.54 16.33 13.61
CA SER A 131 -6.33 16.79 14.74
C SER A 131 -7.77 16.26 14.62
N PRO A 132 -8.58 16.31 15.70
CA PRO A 132 -9.99 15.94 15.63
C PRO A 132 -10.79 16.77 14.61
N GLU A 133 -10.47 18.05 14.45
CA GLU A 133 -11.17 18.96 13.52
C GLU A 133 -10.72 18.79 12.08
N GLN A 134 -9.47 18.37 11.88
CA GLN A 134 -8.91 18.09 10.58
C GLN A 134 -8.16 16.77 10.65
N PRO A 135 -8.80 15.63 10.39
CA PRO A 135 -8.15 14.32 10.47
C PRO A 135 -7.13 14.15 9.34
N GLY A 136 -6.08 13.35 9.62
CA GLY A 136 -5.22 12.85 8.55
C GLY A 136 -6.01 11.84 7.72
N ILE A 137 -5.86 11.88 6.40
CA ILE A 137 -6.55 10.95 5.50
C ILE A 137 -5.52 9.92 5.02
N VAL A 138 -5.87 8.64 5.05
CA VAL A 138 -5.03 7.58 4.49
C VAL A 138 -5.84 6.82 3.44
N GLY A 139 -5.35 6.84 2.21
CA GLY A 139 -5.90 6.10 1.07
C GLY A 139 -5.08 4.84 0.77
N LEU A 140 -5.77 3.84 0.25
CA LEU A 140 -5.23 2.57 -0.22
C LEU A 140 -6.31 1.88 -1.07
N ASP A 141 -5.89 1.17 -2.12
CA ASP A 141 -6.78 0.39 -2.98
C ASP A 141 -6.74 -1.11 -2.64
N PHE A 142 -7.84 -1.79 -2.99
CA PHE A 142 -7.92 -3.25 -2.92
C PHE A 142 -8.58 -3.77 -4.18
N CYS A 143 -7.98 -4.80 -4.77
CA CYS A 143 -8.68 -5.62 -5.74
C CYS A 143 -9.80 -6.42 -5.06
N ARG A 144 -10.77 -6.88 -5.86
CA ARG A 144 -11.88 -7.71 -5.37
C ARG A 144 -11.40 -8.92 -4.57
N ARG A 145 -10.31 -9.58 -5.00
CA ARG A 145 -9.71 -10.72 -4.28
C ARG A 145 -9.31 -10.33 -2.85
N ASN A 146 -8.61 -9.22 -2.69
CA ASN A 146 -8.14 -8.71 -1.40
C ASN A 146 -9.31 -8.28 -0.49
N GLU A 147 -10.35 -7.68 -1.07
CA GLU A 147 -11.53 -7.29 -0.32
C GLU A 147 -12.40 -8.49 0.07
N GLU A 148 -12.65 -9.44 -0.83
CA GLU A 148 -13.61 -10.51 -0.61
C GLU A 148 -13.02 -11.72 0.10
N ARG A 149 -11.81 -12.17 -0.26
CA ARG A 149 -11.19 -13.36 0.36
C ARG A 149 -10.46 -13.01 1.64
N TYR A 150 -9.61 -11.99 1.61
CA TYR A 150 -8.75 -11.66 2.73
C TYR A 150 -9.37 -10.65 3.69
N LYS A 151 -10.51 -10.05 3.32
CA LYS A 151 -11.21 -9.03 4.13
C LYS A 151 -10.26 -7.93 4.60
N LEU A 152 -9.32 -7.52 3.74
CA LEU A 152 -8.25 -6.59 4.12
C LEU A 152 -8.81 -5.26 4.66
N PRO A 153 -9.85 -4.62 4.09
CA PRO A 153 -10.42 -3.40 4.67
C PRO A 153 -10.85 -3.59 6.14
N GLN A 154 -11.47 -4.73 6.47
CA GLN A 154 -11.93 -5.04 7.82
C GLN A 154 -10.77 -5.38 8.75
N ALA A 155 -9.79 -6.16 8.28
CA ALA A 155 -8.60 -6.50 9.06
C ALA A 155 -7.80 -5.24 9.43
N ILE A 156 -7.63 -4.32 8.46
CA ILE A 156 -6.94 -3.05 8.63
C ILE A 156 -7.74 -2.14 9.56
N GLY A 157 -9.05 -2.02 9.35
CA GLY A 157 -9.93 -1.27 10.25
C GLY A 157 -9.90 -1.79 11.69
N GLY A 158 -9.85 -3.11 11.88
CA GLY A 158 -9.71 -3.74 13.19
C GLY A 158 -8.35 -3.47 13.84
N ALA A 159 -7.25 -3.51 13.07
CA ALA A 159 -5.91 -3.18 13.56
C ALA A 159 -5.81 -1.71 13.98
N LEU A 160 -6.29 -0.80 13.13
CA LEU A 160 -6.34 0.63 13.40
C LEU A 160 -7.26 0.98 14.58
N GLY A 161 -8.40 0.30 14.70
CA GLY A 161 -9.36 0.49 15.80
C GLY A 161 -8.79 0.19 17.19
N ARG A 162 -7.79 -0.69 17.28
CA ARG A 162 -7.06 -0.95 18.54
C ARG A 162 -6.16 0.21 18.95
N LEU A 163 -5.77 1.07 18.01
CA LEU A 163 -4.88 2.21 18.21
C LEU A 163 -5.64 3.53 18.46
N GLY A 164 -6.96 3.53 18.24
CA GLY A 164 -7.82 4.69 18.44
C GLY A 164 -9.09 4.64 17.60
N SER A 165 -9.92 5.68 17.69
CA SER A 165 -11.13 5.80 16.88
C SER A 165 -10.75 6.07 15.42
N VAL A 166 -11.04 5.11 14.53
CA VAL A 166 -10.81 5.24 13.09
C VAL A 166 -12.12 5.05 12.33
N ARG A 167 -12.38 5.96 11.40
CA ARG A 167 -13.53 5.88 10.49
C ARG A 167 -13.08 5.41 9.10
N SER A 168 -13.33 4.14 8.79
CA SER A 168 -13.14 3.61 7.45
C SER A 168 -14.42 3.72 6.62
N HIS A 169 -14.28 4.06 5.34
CA HIS A 169 -15.35 3.96 4.35
C HIS A 169 -14.74 3.75 2.96
N ARG A 170 -15.51 3.15 2.05
CA ARG A 170 -15.09 3.00 0.65
C ARG A 170 -15.17 4.35 -0.06
N LEU A 171 -14.12 4.73 -0.79
CA LEU A 171 -14.04 6.00 -1.52
C LEU A 171 -14.69 5.93 -2.90
N ASP A 172 -14.42 4.85 -3.63
CA ASP A 172 -14.87 4.59 -4.99
C ASP A 172 -14.80 3.08 -5.32
N THR A 173 -15.28 2.65 -6.49
CA THR A 173 -15.11 1.29 -7.02
C THR A 173 -14.93 1.29 -8.53
N GLN A 174 -13.84 0.68 -9.00
CA GLN A 174 -13.65 0.35 -10.42
C GLN A 174 -14.18 -1.06 -10.72
N ALA A 175 -14.86 -1.22 -11.86
CA ALA A 175 -15.40 -2.51 -12.31
C ALA A 175 -14.89 -2.85 -13.72
N TYR A 176 -14.52 -4.12 -13.93
CA TYR A 176 -14.10 -4.67 -15.22
C TYR A 176 -15.21 -5.58 -15.78
N TRP A 177 -15.66 -5.32 -17.00
CA TRP A 177 -16.72 -6.07 -17.68
C TRP A 177 -16.16 -6.86 -18.86
N CYS A 178 -16.63 -8.09 -19.06
CA CYS A 178 -16.30 -8.94 -20.20
C CYS A 178 -17.60 -9.37 -20.90
N TYR A 179 -17.63 -9.29 -22.23
CA TYR A 179 -18.74 -9.75 -23.06
C TYR A 179 -18.22 -10.83 -24.01
N GLU A 180 -18.69 -12.07 -23.85
CA GLU A 180 -18.35 -13.18 -24.76
C GLU A 180 -19.37 -13.23 -25.90
N LEU A 181 -18.88 -13.20 -27.13
CA LEU A 181 -19.71 -13.28 -28.33
C LEU A 181 -19.65 -14.71 -28.89
N PRO A 182 -20.76 -15.22 -29.46
CA PRO A 182 -20.75 -16.55 -30.07
C PRO A 182 -19.79 -16.59 -31.27
N ALA A 183 -19.29 -17.80 -31.59
CA ALA A 183 -18.56 -18.01 -32.84
C ALA A 183 -19.45 -17.66 -34.04
N ALA A 184 -18.87 -17.06 -35.07
CA ALA A 184 -19.57 -16.82 -36.33
C ALA A 184 -19.94 -18.17 -36.96
N SER A 185 -21.24 -18.36 -37.25
CA SER A 185 -21.76 -19.50 -38.00
C SER A 185 -21.26 -19.54 -39.44
#